data_AF-A0A0G4KYP7-F1
#
_entry.id   AF-A0A0G4KYP7-F1
#
_cell.length_a   1.000
_cell.length_b   1.000
_cell.length_c   1.000
_cell.angle_alpha   90.00
_cell.angle_beta   90.00
_cell.angle_gamma   90.00
#
_symmetry.space_group_name_H-M   'P 1'
#
loop_
_entity.id
_entity.type
_entity.pdbx_description
1 polymer ?
#
loop_
_entity_poly.entity_id
_entity_poly.type
_entity_poly.pdbx_seq_one_letter_code
_entity_poly.pdbx_strand_id
1 'polypeptide(L)'
;MLAEKRAPEMTDDEIVAMSMRGKIPGYALERTLKDFTRAVKIRRSIISQTKATSDITNVLERSKLPYEHYNWERVFGACCENVIGYMPLPVGVAGPLVIDGDPILSKWMWVALIMSVALNGYLFNVARWGIKDPNVSDHPIDRKELARAEKFNETGSATLPLGEYLPPP
;
A
#
# COMPACT_ATOMS: atom_id res chain seq x y z
N MET A 1 26.29 -13.68 24.16
CA MET A 1 25.48 -13.89 25.37
C MET A 1 25.98 -13.13 26.61
N LEU A 2 27.21 -13.33 27.12
CA LEU A 2 27.71 -12.54 28.28
C LEU A 2 27.99 -11.05 27.92
N ALA A 3 28.47 -10.78 26.71
CA ALA A 3 28.77 -9.42 26.24
C ALA A 3 27.49 -8.58 26.00
N GLU A 4 26.40 -9.20 25.54
CA GLU A 4 25.12 -8.49 25.28
C GLU A 4 24.48 -7.99 26.57
N LYS A 5 24.63 -8.72 27.68
CA LYS A 5 24.06 -8.33 28.99
C LYS A 5 24.77 -7.14 29.63
N ARG A 6 26.03 -6.88 29.26
CA ARG A 6 26.84 -5.73 29.75
C ARG A 6 26.94 -4.58 28.75
N ALA A 7 26.32 -4.69 27.56
CA ALA A 7 26.39 -3.65 26.55
C ALA A 7 25.96 -2.25 27.02
N PRO A 8 24.98 -2.09 27.95
CA PRO A 8 24.63 -0.76 28.47
C PRO A 8 25.79 -0.05 29.20
N GLU A 9 26.69 -0.80 29.82
CA GLU A 9 27.81 -0.29 30.64
C GLU A 9 29.07 -0.04 29.82
N MET A 10 29.14 -0.57 28.59
CA MET A 10 30.31 -0.45 27.71
C MET A 10 30.36 0.92 27.04
N THR A 11 31.52 1.29 26.51
CA THR A 11 31.69 2.54 25.75
C THR A 11 31.15 2.42 24.31
N ASP A 12 30.82 3.54 23.67
CA ASP A 12 30.29 3.54 22.30
C ASP A 12 31.25 2.83 21.32
N ASP A 13 32.54 3.11 21.42
CA ASP A 13 33.58 2.55 20.54
C ASP A 13 33.71 1.03 20.66
N GLU A 14 33.62 0.50 21.88
CA GLU A 14 33.67 -0.95 22.11
C GLU A 14 32.45 -1.65 21.51
N ILE A 15 31.27 -1.03 21.58
CA ILE A 15 30.02 -1.56 21.05
C ILE A 15 30.06 -1.55 19.52
N VAL A 16 30.57 -0.47 18.92
CA VAL A 16 30.84 -0.39 17.48
C VAL A 16 31.80 -1.52 17.07
N ALA A 17 32.93 -1.70 17.77
CA ALA A 17 33.89 -2.74 17.46
C ALA A 17 33.30 -4.16 17.57
N MET A 18 32.45 -4.42 18.57
CA MET A 18 31.76 -5.71 18.71
C MET A 18 30.71 -5.95 17.63
N SER A 19 29.99 -4.91 17.22
CA SER A 19 29.00 -5.02 16.15
C SER A 19 29.67 -5.25 14.79
N MET A 20 30.78 -4.56 14.52
CA MET A 20 31.61 -4.77 13.32
C MET A 20 32.21 -6.19 13.25
N ARG A 21 32.45 -6.82 14.41
CA ARG A 21 32.89 -8.23 14.50
C ARG A 21 31.74 -9.24 14.42
N GLY A 22 30.50 -8.78 14.23
CA GLY A 22 29.30 -9.62 14.14
C GLY A 22 28.81 -10.21 15.47
N LYS A 23 29.34 -9.75 16.62
CA LYS A 23 28.92 -10.24 17.94
C LYS A 23 27.60 -9.64 18.42
N ILE A 24 27.30 -8.41 18.00
CA ILE A 24 26.05 -7.71 18.28
C ILE A 24 25.45 -7.29 16.94
N PRO A 25 24.29 -7.85 16.54
CA PRO A 25 23.67 -7.44 15.30
C PRO A 25 23.11 -6.02 15.38
N GLY A 26 23.31 -5.23 14.32
CA GLY A 26 22.90 -3.81 14.27
C GLY A 26 21.40 -3.57 14.47
N TYR A 27 20.55 -4.55 14.17
CA TYR A 27 19.09 -4.47 14.35
C TYR A 27 18.65 -4.64 15.81
N ALA A 28 19.49 -5.20 16.68
CA ALA A 28 19.15 -5.49 18.07
C ALA A 28 19.65 -4.42 19.06
N LEU A 29 20.41 -3.42 18.58
CA LEU A 29 21.07 -2.41 19.40
C LEU A 29 20.11 -1.72 20.38
N GLU A 30 18.88 -1.40 19.96
CA GLU A 30 17.85 -0.79 20.79
C GLU A 30 17.49 -1.68 21.99
N ARG A 31 17.33 -2.99 21.77
CA ARG A 31 16.99 -3.96 22.83
C ARG A 31 18.17 -4.20 23.76
N THR A 32 19.39 -4.22 23.23
CA THR A 32 20.60 -4.52 23.99
C THR A 32 21.04 -3.33 24.86
N LEU A 33 20.96 -2.10 24.33
CA LEU A 33 21.43 -0.89 25.00
C LEU A 33 20.39 -0.28 25.95
N LYS A 34 19.10 -0.51 25.70
CA LYS A 34 17.97 0.15 26.40
C LYS A 34 17.98 1.68 26.35
N ASP A 35 18.82 2.25 25.49
CA ASP A 35 18.86 3.66 25.14
C ASP A 35 18.76 3.75 23.61
N PHE A 36 17.60 4.20 23.14
CA PHE A 36 17.31 4.26 21.72
C PHE A 36 18.11 5.35 21.01
N THR A 37 18.34 6.50 21.66
CA THR A 37 19.10 7.61 21.05
C THR A 37 20.56 7.20 20.86
N ARG A 38 21.12 6.55 21.88
CA ARG A 38 22.47 5.99 21.83
C ARG A 38 22.59 4.85 20.79
N ALA A 39 21.58 4.00 20.68
CA ALA A 39 21.53 2.96 19.65
C ALA A 39 21.58 3.54 18.23
N VAL A 40 20.82 4.61 17.97
CA VAL A 40 20.84 5.33 16.69
C VAL A 40 22.22 5.94 16.41
N LYS A 41 22.85 6.57 17.40
CA LYS A 41 24.22 7.11 17.30
C LYS A 41 25.24 6.03 16.94
N ILE A 42 25.23 4.91 17.67
CA ILE A 42 26.15 3.79 17.44
C ILE A 42 25.92 3.19 16.04
N ARG A 43 24.67 3.03 15.62
CA ARG A 43 24.33 2.53 14.27
C ARG A 43 24.90 3.42 13.17
N ARG A 44 24.81 4.74 13.32
CA ARG A 44 25.42 5.68 12.36
C ARG A 44 26.93 5.48 12.25
N SER A 45 27.62 5.29 13.37
CA SER A 45 29.07 5.03 13.38
C SER A 45 29.41 3.68 12.71
N ILE A 46 28.65 2.62 13.00
CA ILE A 46 28.82 1.30 12.37
C ILE A 46 28.65 1.38 10.85
N ILE A 47 27.56 2.01 10.37
CA ILE A 47 27.29 2.15 8.93
C ILE A 47 28.35 3.01 8.24
N SER A 48 28.86 4.03 8.93
CA SER A 48 29.94 4.88 8.42
C SER A 48 31.27 4.13 8.24
N GLN A 49 31.52 3.12 9.08
CA GLN A 49 32.77 2.34 9.08
C GLN A 49 32.66 1.00 8.33
N THR A 50 31.46 0.63 7.86
CA THR A 50 31.23 -0.65 7.17
C THR A 50 31.88 -0.62 5.78
N LYS A 51 32.85 -1.53 5.55
CA LYS A 51 33.62 -1.60 4.29
C LYS A 51 32.77 -1.72 3.03
N ALA A 52 31.60 -2.34 3.12
CA ALA A 52 30.70 -2.52 1.98
C ALA A 52 30.01 -1.22 1.54
N THR A 53 29.86 -0.25 2.44
CA THR A 53 29.13 1.00 2.19
C THR A 53 30.00 2.24 2.39
N SER A 54 31.26 2.08 2.82
CA SER A 54 32.14 3.17 3.24
C SER A 54 32.31 4.25 2.17
N ASP A 55 32.30 3.89 0.90
CA ASP A 55 32.51 4.85 -0.20
C ASP A 55 31.37 5.88 -0.30
N ILE A 56 30.18 5.53 0.21
CA ILE A 56 28.98 6.37 0.16
C ILE A 56 28.63 6.90 1.56
N THR A 57 28.82 6.08 2.60
CA THR A 57 28.31 6.36 3.96
C THR A 57 29.36 6.88 4.93
N ASN A 58 30.63 7.04 4.54
CA ASN A 58 31.70 7.57 5.39
C ASN A 58 31.40 8.95 6.03
N VAL A 59 30.54 9.75 5.40
CA VAL A 59 30.13 11.07 5.90
C VAL A 59 28.94 10.98 6.86
N LEU A 60 28.30 9.82 7.03
CA LEU A 60 27.07 9.68 7.81
C LEU A 60 27.27 10.08 9.27
N GLU A 61 28.41 9.70 9.87
CA GLU A 61 28.72 10.04 11.27
C GLU A 61 28.79 11.55 11.50
N ARG A 62 29.37 12.30 10.55
CA ARG A 62 29.50 13.77 10.59
C ARG A 62 28.38 14.50 9.86
N SER A 63 27.38 13.77 9.35
CA SER A 63 26.33 14.35 8.55
C SER A 63 25.42 15.25 9.39
N LYS A 64 24.82 16.25 8.75
CA LYS A 64 23.81 17.13 9.35
C LYS A 64 22.46 16.43 9.61
N LEU A 65 22.35 15.12 9.35
CA LEU A 65 21.13 14.35 9.58
C LEU A 65 20.87 14.31 11.09
N PRO A 66 19.81 14.97 11.59
CA PRO A 66 19.54 15.04 13.01
C PRO A 66 19.04 13.68 13.53
N TYR A 67 19.38 13.37 14.77
CA TYR A 67 18.93 12.15 15.45
C TYR A 67 18.67 12.33 16.96
N GLU A 68 19.05 13.47 17.51
CA GLU A 68 18.90 13.78 18.93
C GLU A 68 17.52 14.36 19.24
N HIS A 69 17.13 14.28 20.52
CA HIS A 69 15.88 14.85 21.05
C HIS A 69 14.59 14.37 20.36
N TYR A 70 14.60 13.18 19.79
CA TYR A 70 13.44 12.56 19.19
C TYR A 70 12.99 11.35 20.02
N ASN A 71 11.68 11.15 20.18
CA ASN A 71 11.14 10.00 20.91
C ASN A 71 11.16 8.73 20.04
N TRP A 72 12.27 8.00 20.09
CA TRP A 72 12.49 6.78 19.32
C TRP A 72 11.68 5.58 19.82
N GLU A 73 11.17 5.59 21.05
CA GLU A 73 10.36 4.49 21.60
C GLU A 73 9.08 4.27 20.79
N ARG A 74 8.51 5.35 20.24
CA ARG A 74 7.31 5.29 19.39
C ARG A 74 7.56 4.73 18.00
N VAL A 75 8.79 4.82 17.50
CA VAL A 75 9.16 4.36 16.15
C VAL A 75 9.58 2.89 16.18
N PHE A 76 10.24 2.48 17.26
CA PHE A 76 10.78 1.13 17.41
C PHE A 76 9.66 0.08 17.35
N GLY A 77 9.75 -0.80 16.35
CA GLY A 77 8.78 -1.90 16.16
C GLY A 77 7.42 -1.47 15.62
N ALA A 78 7.25 -0.21 15.19
CA ALA A 78 6.00 0.29 14.63
C ALA A 78 6.17 0.85 13.21
N CYS A 79 7.12 1.77 12.99
CA CYS A 79 7.17 2.56 11.75
C CYS A 79 8.46 2.39 10.95
N CYS A 80 9.60 2.12 11.61
CA CYS A 80 10.90 2.07 10.95
C CYS A 80 11.84 1.09 11.67
N GLU A 81 12.72 0.46 10.89
CA GLU A 81 13.78 -0.43 11.37
C GLU A 81 15.14 0.15 11.00
N ASN A 82 16.20 -0.22 11.73
CA ASN A 82 17.58 0.24 11.48
C ASN A 82 17.71 1.78 11.39
N VAL A 83 16.99 2.50 12.24
CA VAL A 83 16.89 3.97 12.26
C VAL A 83 18.27 4.63 12.44
N ILE A 84 18.57 5.63 11.59
CA ILE A 84 19.82 6.42 11.59
C ILE A 84 19.61 7.92 11.89
N GLY A 85 18.36 8.34 12.10
CA GLY A 85 17.98 9.74 12.31
C GLY A 85 16.60 10.03 11.74
N TYR A 86 16.25 11.31 11.65
CA TYR A 86 15.00 11.76 11.04
C TYR A 86 15.26 12.84 9.99
N MET A 87 14.37 12.94 9.01
CA MET A 87 14.42 13.99 7.99
C MET A 87 13.37 15.06 8.33
N PRO A 88 13.77 16.27 8.73
CA PRO A 88 12.81 17.35 8.94
C PRO A 88 12.25 17.80 7.59
N LEU A 89 10.93 17.73 7.43
CA LEU A 89 10.23 18.23 6.24
C LEU A 89 9.52 19.54 6.60
N PRO A 90 9.64 20.60 5.77
CA PRO A 90 8.92 21.84 6.01
C PRO A 90 7.43 21.61 5.89
N VAL A 91 6.68 21.94 6.94
CA VAL A 91 5.22 21.88 6.96
C VAL A 91 4.68 23.30 7.02
N GLY A 92 3.77 23.61 6.08
CA GLY A 92 3.08 24.89 6.01
C GLY A 92 1.60 24.71 6.36
N VAL A 93 1.01 25.75 6.95
CA VAL A 93 -0.44 25.82 7.10
C VAL A 93 -0.99 26.55 5.88
N ALA A 94 -1.83 25.87 5.09
CA ALA A 94 -2.70 26.54 4.14
C ALA A 94 -3.92 27.05 4.91
N GLY A 95 -4.30 28.31 4.64
CA GLY A 95 -5.34 29.06 5.37
C GLY A 95 -6.70 28.38 5.44
N PRO A 96 -7.68 28.98 6.14
CA PRO A 96 -8.94 28.33 6.45
C PRO A 96 -9.66 27.96 5.15
N LEU A 97 -9.63 26.67 4.82
CA LEU A 97 -10.44 26.09 3.78
C LEU A 97 -11.86 26.00 4.35
N VAL A 98 -12.66 27.02 4.09
CA VAL A 98 -14.09 27.01 4.44
C VAL A 98 -14.78 26.04 3.50
N ILE A 99 -14.81 24.77 3.91
CA ILE A 99 -15.71 23.77 3.35
C ILE A 99 -17.04 23.98 4.08
N ASP A 100 -18.07 24.32 3.30
CA ASP A 100 -19.45 24.64 3.71
C ASP A 100 -19.74 26.10 4.09
N GLY A 101 -20.41 26.79 3.17
CA GLY A 101 -20.91 28.14 3.44
C GLY A 101 -21.75 28.80 2.35
N ASP A 102 -21.86 28.26 1.14
CA ASP A 102 -22.78 28.84 0.14
C ASP A 102 -24.11 28.06 0.14
N PRO A 103 -25.15 28.52 0.88
CA PRO A 103 -26.44 27.85 0.94
C PRO A 103 -27.12 27.80 -0.43
N ILE A 104 -26.63 28.58 -1.39
CA ILE A 104 -27.14 28.61 -2.76
C ILE A 104 -26.77 27.29 -3.47
N LEU A 105 -25.51 26.87 -3.46
CA LEU A 105 -25.05 25.65 -4.15
C LEU A 105 -25.69 24.38 -3.57
N SER A 106 -25.78 24.27 -2.24
CA SER A 106 -26.46 23.14 -1.59
C SER A 106 -27.95 23.09 -1.97
N LYS A 107 -28.65 24.24 -1.98
CA LYS A 107 -30.06 24.31 -2.41
C LYS A 107 -30.24 23.84 -3.85
N TRP A 108 -29.39 24.26 -4.77
CA TRP A 108 -29.49 23.85 -6.18
C TRP A 108 -29.17 22.36 -6.39
N MET A 109 -28.23 21.79 -5.62
CA MET A 109 -27.96 20.36 -5.65
C MET A 109 -29.17 19.53 -5.21
N TRP A 110 -29.87 19.95 -4.15
CA TRP A 110 -31.10 19.30 -3.72
C TRP A 110 -32.24 19.44 -4.75
N VAL A 111 -32.38 20.61 -5.38
CA VAL A 111 -33.36 20.83 -6.45
C VAL A 111 -33.06 19.91 -7.65
N ALA A 112 -31.80 19.84 -8.09
CA ALA A 112 -31.37 18.98 -9.19
C ALA A 112 -31.61 17.49 -8.88
N LEU A 113 -31.33 17.05 -7.64
CA LEU A 113 -31.55 15.68 -7.20
C LEU A 113 -33.05 15.32 -7.21
N ILE A 114 -33.91 16.17 -6.68
CA ILE A 114 -35.37 15.94 -6.67
C ILE A 114 -35.93 15.87 -8.09
N MET A 115 -35.52 16.80 -8.97
CA MET A 115 -35.94 16.79 -10.38
C MET A 115 -35.51 15.51 -11.09
N SER A 116 -34.29 15.02 -10.84
CA SER A 116 -33.80 13.77 -11.43
C SER A 116 -34.61 12.56 -10.96
N VAL A 117 -34.91 12.46 -9.65
CA VAL A 117 -35.68 11.34 -9.10
C VAL A 117 -37.12 11.35 -9.62
N ALA A 118 -37.76 12.52 -9.68
CA ALA A 118 -39.12 12.67 -10.20
C ALA A 118 -39.20 12.30 -11.70
N LEU A 119 -38.24 12.76 -12.51
CA LEU A 119 -38.19 12.44 -13.93
C LEU A 119 -37.99 10.94 -14.17
N ASN A 120 -37.06 10.31 -13.44
CA ASN A 120 -36.83 8.87 -13.53
C ASN A 120 -38.05 8.06 -13.05
N GLY A 121 -38.73 8.51 -11.99
CA GLY A 121 -39.97 7.90 -11.51
C GLY A 121 -41.10 7.99 -12.54
N TYR A 122 -41.24 9.14 -13.21
CA TYR A 122 -42.21 9.33 -14.30
C TYR A 122 -41.90 8.44 -15.50
N LEU A 123 -40.64 8.39 -15.94
CA LEU A 123 -40.20 7.53 -17.03
C LEU A 123 -40.46 6.04 -16.73
N PHE A 124 -40.22 5.60 -15.49
CA PHE A 124 -40.51 4.22 -15.08
C PHE A 124 -42.01 3.90 -15.08
N ASN A 125 -42.85 4.85 -14.65
CA ASN A 125 -44.31 4.69 -14.72
C ASN A 125 -44.82 4.61 -16.16
N VAL A 126 -44.28 5.43 -17.07
CA VAL A 126 -44.61 5.38 -18.51
C VAL A 126 -44.14 4.08 -19.15
N ALA A 127 -42.93 3.61 -18.85
CA ALA A 127 -42.42 2.32 -19.32
C ALA A 127 -43.30 1.15 -18.88
N ARG A 128 -43.87 1.20 -17.67
CA ARG A 128 -44.80 0.18 -17.16
C ARG A 128 -46.11 0.10 -17.94
N TRP A 129 -46.57 1.20 -18.54
CA TRP A 129 -47.77 1.24 -19.37
C TRP A 129 -47.48 1.03 -20.87
N GLY A 130 -46.21 1.09 -21.28
CA GLY A 130 -45.78 1.13 -22.68
C GLY A 130 -45.41 -0.22 -23.31
N ILE A 131 -45.32 -1.32 -22.57
CA ILE A 131 -44.96 -2.63 -23.14
C ILE A 131 -46.22 -3.46 -23.37
N LYS A 132 -46.71 -3.43 -24.62
CA LYS A 132 -47.58 -4.47 -25.18
C LYS A 132 -46.73 -5.24 -26.18
N ASP A 133 -46.05 -6.29 -25.73
CA ASP A 133 -45.23 -7.13 -26.60
C ASP A 133 -46.14 -7.93 -27.56
N PRO A 134 -46.03 -7.76 -28.89
CA PRO A 134 -46.78 -8.59 -29.85
C PRO A 134 -46.08 -9.92 -30.14
N ASN A 135 -44.96 -10.23 -29.47
CA ASN A 135 -44.10 -11.35 -29.79
C ASN A 135 -44.01 -12.36 -28.63
N VAL A 136 -45.15 -12.98 -28.31
CA VAL A 136 -45.17 -14.26 -27.61
C VAL A 136 -45.29 -15.32 -28.69
N SER A 137 -44.24 -16.12 -28.89
CA SER A 137 -44.28 -17.22 -29.86
C SER A 137 -45.17 -18.35 -29.35
N ASP A 138 -46.23 -18.68 -30.10
CA ASP A 138 -47.27 -19.68 -29.78
C ASP A 138 -46.83 -21.15 -29.93
N HIS A 139 -45.54 -21.43 -30.16
CA HIS A 139 -45.08 -22.78 -30.43
C HIS A 139 -44.41 -23.42 -29.20
N PRO A 140 -44.97 -24.52 -28.66
CA PRO A 140 -44.39 -25.21 -27.53
C PRO A 140 -43.04 -25.83 -27.92
N ILE A 141 -42.04 -25.58 -27.07
CA ILE A 141 -40.67 -26.05 -27.25
C ILE A 141 -40.63 -27.59 -27.22
N ASP A 142 -40.27 -28.23 -28.33
CA ASP A 142 -40.12 -29.69 -28.41
C ASP A 142 -38.78 -30.14 -27.79
N ARG A 143 -38.86 -30.94 -26.73
CA ARG A 143 -37.69 -31.48 -26.02
C ARG A 143 -36.76 -32.31 -26.91
N LYS A 144 -37.27 -32.89 -27.99
CA LYS A 144 -36.45 -33.66 -28.94
C LYS A 144 -35.52 -32.77 -29.76
N GLU A 145 -35.95 -31.54 -30.08
CA GLU A 145 -35.10 -30.55 -30.75
C GLU A 145 -33.99 -30.06 -29.82
N LEU A 146 -34.30 -29.81 -28.54
CA LEU A 146 -33.27 -29.44 -27.56
C LEU A 146 -32.23 -30.54 -27.35
N ALA A 147 -32.66 -31.79 -27.19
CA ALA A 147 -31.75 -32.90 -27.00
C ALA A 147 -30.85 -33.12 -28.22
N ARG A 148 -31.33 -32.81 -29.44
CA ARG A 148 -30.53 -32.86 -30.67
C ARG A 148 -29.52 -31.72 -30.73
N ALA A 149 -29.92 -30.51 -30.35
CA ALA A 149 -29.04 -29.34 -30.29
C ALA A 149 -27.92 -29.50 -29.24
N GLU A 150 -28.25 -30.07 -28.08
CA GLU A 150 -27.29 -30.38 -27.00
C GLU A 150 -26.27 -31.44 -27.45
N LYS A 151 -26.73 -32.49 -28.14
CA LYS A 151 -25.84 -33.52 -28.70
C LYS A 151 -24.90 -32.99 -29.79
N PHE A 152 -25.36 -32.04 -30.59
CA PHE A 152 -24.53 -31.38 -31.60
C PHE A 152 -23.38 -30.60 -30.94
N ASN A 153 -23.61 -30.05 -29.75
CA ASN A 153 -22.60 -29.33 -28.99
C ASN A 153 -21.59 -30.26 -28.30
N GLU A 154 -21.95 -31.52 -28.02
CA GLU A 154 -21.06 -32.50 -27.39
C GLU A 154 -20.13 -33.25 -28.36
N THR A 155 -20.52 -33.48 -29.61
CA THR A 155 -19.63 -34.09 -30.61
C THR A 155 -18.74 -33.04 -31.29
N GLY A 156 -17.72 -32.59 -30.56
CA GLY A 156 -16.75 -31.61 -31.05
C GLY A 156 -15.42 -31.54 -30.30
N SER A 157 -15.13 -32.44 -29.34
CA SER A 157 -13.75 -32.67 -28.86
C SER A 157 -13.02 -33.63 -29.80
N ALA A 158 -12.97 -33.31 -31.09
CA ALA A 158 -12.02 -33.91 -32.02
C ALA A 158 -10.80 -32.99 -32.11
N THR A 159 -9.66 -33.50 -31.66
CA THR A 159 -8.33 -32.90 -31.74
C THR A 159 -8.09 -32.18 -33.06
N LEU A 160 -8.03 -30.85 -33.05
CA LEU A 160 -7.42 -30.03 -34.10
C LEU A 160 -5.97 -29.76 -33.70
N PRO A 161 -4.98 -29.90 -34.60
CA PRO A 161 -3.56 -29.78 -34.24
C PRO A 161 -3.26 -28.37 -33.75
N LEU A 162 -2.48 -28.26 -32.66
CA LEU A 162 -2.01 -26.97 -32.14
C LEU A 162 -1.30 -26.21 -33.26
N GLY A 163 -1.87 -25.08 -33.69
CA GLY A 163 -1.20 -24.15 -34.57
C GLY A 163 0.03 -23.58 -33.88
N GLU A 164 1.21 -23.88 -34.41
CA GLU A 164 2.47 -23.23 -34.03
C GLU A 164 2.37 -21.73 -34.25
N TYR A 165 2.81 -20.97 -33.25
CA TYR A 165 2.92 -19.52 -33.30
C TYR A 165 4.19 -19.14 -34.09
N LEU A 166 4.03 -18.55 -35.27
CA LEU A 166 5.12 -17.93 -36.01
C LEU A 166 5.20 -16.43 -35.66
N PRO A 167 6.34 -15.92 -35.14
CA PRO A 167 6.50 -14.49 -34.91
C PRO A 167 6.70 -13.73 -36.24
N PRO A 168 6.21 -12.49 -36.34
CA PRO A 168 6.30 -11.69 -37.56
C PRO A 168 7.74 -11.20 -37.84
N PRO A 169 8.08 -10.93 -39.12
CA PRO A 169 9.44 -10.54 -39.55
C PRO A 169 9.88 -9.16 -39.08
#